data_AF-A0A3P7J1C3-F1
#
_entry.id   AF-A0A3P7J1C3-F1
#
_cell.length_a   1.000
_cell.length_b   1.000
_cell.length_c   1.000
_cell.angle_alpha   90.00
_cell.angle_beta   90.00
_cell.angle_gamma   90.00
#
_symmetry.space_group_name_H-M   'P 1'
#
loop_
_entity.id
_entity.type
_entity.pdbx_description
1 polymer ?
#
loop_
_entity_poly.entity_id
_entity_poly.type
_entity_poly.pdbx_seq_one_letter_code
_entity_poly.pdbx_strand_id
1 'polypeptide(L)' 'MNSSFQESLQILNIKPPIDQEAVEKNFQHLFSVNDKAKGGSFYLQSKVYRAKERIDEELRRQGINIENDLRKEKGD' A
#
# COMPACT_ATOMS: atom_id res chain seq x y z
N MET A 1 2.17 -2.86 21.38
CA MET A 1 2.82 -3.45 20.20
C MET A 1 2.00 -3.08 18.98
N ASN A 2 2.33 -2.00 18.27
CA ASN A 2 1.67 -1.66 17.00
C ASN A 2 2.68 -1.17 15.94
N SER A 3 3.90 -1.70 16.05
CA SER A 3 5.08 -1.26 15.31
C SER A 3 5.01 -1.58 13.82
N SER A 4 4.45 -2.72 13.45
CA SER A 4 4.40 -3.17 12.03
C SER A 4 3.43 -2.36 11.17
N PHE A 5 2.29 -1.92 11.71
CA PHE A 5 1.33 -1.13 10.95
C PHE A 5 1.82 0.30 10.72
N GLN A 6 2.34 0.95 11.77
CA GLN A 6 2.93 2.29 11.66
C GLN A 6 4.15 2.30 10.73
N GLU A 7 5.00 1.28 10.79
CA GLU A 7 6.12 1.11 9.85
C GLU A 7 5.62 0.98 8.41
N SER A 8 4.52 0.25 8.19
CA SER A 8 3.93 0.10 6.85
C SER A 8 3.42 1.43 6.29
N LEU A 9 2.77 2.26 7.13
CA LEU A 9 2.36 3.61 6.76
C LEU A 9 3.57 4.49 6.41
N GLN A 10 4.66 4.38 7.16
CA GLN A 10 5.89 5.12 6.88
C GLN A 10 6.55 4.69 5.57
N ILE A 11 6.64 3.38 5.31
CA ILE A 11 7.20 2.83 4.07
C ILE A 11 6.44 3.35 2.85
N LEU A 12 5.11 3.40 2.90
CA LEU A 12 4.28 3.92 1.80
C LEU A 12 4.03 5.44 1.87
N ASN A 13 4.65 6.15 2.82
CA ASN A 13 4.43 7.58 3.04
C ASN A 13 2.94 7.97 3.13
N ILE A 14 2.18 7.23 3.94
CA ILE A 14 0.76 7.43 4.18
C ILE A 14 0.56 7.99 5.59
N LYS A 15 -0.35 8.96 5.70
CA LYS A 15 -0.77 9.53 6.98
C LYS A 15 -2.24 9.16 7.23
N PRO A 16 -2.65 8.88 8.47
CA PRO A 16 -4.06 8.76 8.82
C PRO A 16 -4.80 10.11 8.67
N PRO A 17 -6.10 10.11 8.31
CA PRO A 17 -6.90 8.96 7.90
C PRO A 17 -6.40 8.36 6.58
N ILE A 18 -6.49 7.04 6.44
CA ILE A 18 -5.92 6.32 5.30
C ILE A 18 -6.77 6.58 4.06
N ASP A 19 -6.14 7.16 3.05
CA ASP A 19 -6.69 7.33 1.71
C ASP A 19 -6.23 6.17 0.81
N GLN A 20 -7.18 5.41 0.29
CA GLN A 20 -6.92 4.25 -0.56
C GLN A 20 -6.27 4.62 -1.89
N GLU A 21 -6.62 5.76 -2.48
CA GLU A 21 -5.99 6.22 -3.73
C GLU A 21 -4.52 6.55 -3.50
N ALA A 22 -4.22 7.26 -2.39
CA ALA A 22 -2.85 7.56 -2.00
C ALA A 22 -2.02 6.29 -1.73
N VAL A 23 -2.60 5.28 -1.08
CA VAL A 23 -1.95 3.98 -0.85
C VAL A 23 -1.55 3.33 -2.18
N GLU A 24 -2.49 3.24 -3.12
CA GLU A 24 -2.24 2.59 -4.41
C GLU A 24 -1.22 3.38 -5.23
N LYS A 25 -1.36 4.71 -5.32
CA LYS A 25 -0.43 5.58 -6.05
C LYS A 25 0.99 5.48 -5.51
N ASN A 26 1.17 5.56 -4.20
CA ASN A 26 2.49 5.48 -3.58
C ASN A 26 3.07 4.08 -3.71
N PHE A 27 2.25 3.04 -3.56
CA PHE A 27 2.68 1.66 -3.80
C PHE A 27 3.20 1.48 -5.23
N GLN A 28 2.43 1.85 -6.25
CA GLN A 28 2.83 1.68 -7.65
C GLN A 28 4.13 2.42 -7.96
N HIS A 29 4.26 3.66 -7.48
CA HIS A 29 5.48 4.43 -7.64
C HIS A 29 6.68 3.74 -6.96
N LEU A 30 6.59 3.46 -5.66
CA LEU A 30 7.69 2.89 -4.87
C LEU A 30 8.06 1.47 -5.32
N PHE A 31 7.08 0.67 -5.74
CA PHE A 31 7.32 -0.68 -6.24
C PHE A 31 8.04 -0.65 -7.60
N SER A 32 7.65 0.26 -8.49
CA SER A 32 8.23 0.42 -9.83
C SER A 32 9.65 0.97 -9.80
N VAL A 33 9.96 1.93 -8.92
CA VAL A 33 11.34 2.47 -8.81
C VAL A 33 12.31 1.51 -8.14
N ASN A 34 11.81 0.55 -7.36
CA ASN A 34 12.63 -0.49 -6.72
C ASN A 34 12.73 -1.78 -7.56
N ASP A 35 12.22 -1.79 -8.79
CA ASP A 35 12.36 -2.92 -9.71
C ASP A 35 13.83 -3.21 -9.99
N LYS A 36 14.25 -4.48 -9.80
CA LYS A 36 15.59 -4.96 -10.11
C LYS A 36 16.01 -4.66 -11.55
N ALA A 37 15.09 -4.77 -12.50
CA ALA A 37 15.38 -4.52 -13.91
C ALA A 37 15.76 -3.05 -14.18
N LYS A 38 15.39 -2.13 -13.28
CA LYS A 38 15.72 -0.70 -13.34
C LYS A 38 16.87 -0.32 -12.40
N GLY A 39 17.61 -1.29 -11.87
CA GLY A 39 18.69 -1.07 -10.90
C GLY A 39 18.22 -0.93 -9.45
N GLY A 40 16.95 -1.25 -9.16
CA GLY A 40 16.39 -1.25 -7.81
C GLY A 40 16.80 -2.47 -6.97
N SER A 41 16.39 -2.47 -5.70
CA SER A 41 16.69 -3.54 -4.74
C SER A 41 15.48 -4.42 -4.48
N PHE A 42 15.66 -5.74 -4.63
CA PHE A 42 14.63 -6.73 -4.25
C PHE A 42 14.11 -6.54 -2.84
N TYR A 43 15.04 -6.23 -1.93
CA TYR A 43 14.75 -6.15 -0.52
C TYR A 43 13.84 -4.96 -0.25
N LEU A 44 14.13 -3.82 -0.87
CA LEU A 44 13.30 -2.62 -0.78
C LEU A 44 11.95 -2.82 -1.46
N GLN A 45 11.93 -3.41 -2.65
CA GLN A 45 10.67 -3.76 -3.34
C GLN A 45 9.80 -4.70 -2.49
N SER A 46 10.40 -5.71 -1.86
CA SER A 46 9.70 -6.62 -0.95
C SER A 46 9.15 -5.91 0.28
N LYS A 47 9.89 -4.93 0.83
CA LYS A 47 9.41 -4.10 1.96
C LYS A 47 8.20 -3.24 1.57
N VAL A 48 8.23 -2.64 0.39
CA VAL A 48 7.10 -1.88 -0.17
C VAL A 48 5.86 -2.78 -0.34
N TYR A 49 6.05 -3.98 -0.89
CA TYR A 49 4.98 -4.97 -1.05
C TYR A 49 4.36 -5.38 0.29
N ARG A 50 5.20 -5.74 1.28
CA ARG A 50 4.72 -6.12 2.62
C ARG A 50 3.99 -4.99 3.33
N ALA A 51 4.43 -3.75 3.14
CA ALA A 51 3.75 -2.59 3.71
C ALA A 51 2.33 -2.42 3.14
N LYS A 52 2.15 -2.61 1.81
CA LYS A 52 0.82 -2.62 1.19
C LYS A 52 -0.06 -3.72 1.76
N GLU A 53 0.43 -4.96 1.81
CA GLU A 53 -0.35 -6.10 2.35
C GLU A 53 -0.86 -5.81 3.77
N ARG A 54 -0.02 -5.23 4.62
CA ARG A 54 -0.37 -4.90 6.01
C ARG A 54 -1.40 -3.77 6.10
N ILE A 55 -1.32 -2.76 5.24
CA ILE A 55 -2.30 -1.67 5.17
C ILE A 55 -3.64 -2.18 4.66
N ASP A 56 -3.62 -2.98 3.59
CA ASP A 56 -4.82 -3.58 3.01
C ASP A 56 -5.54 -4.49 4.01
N GLU A 57 -4.79 -5.25 4.82
CA GLU A 57 -5.36 -6.06 5.90
C GLU A 57 -6.04 -5.20 6.98
N GLU A 58 -5.45 -4.05 7.34
CA GLU A 58 -6.02 -3.15 8.33
C GLU A 58 -7.33 -2.53 7.85
N LEU A 59 -7.37 -2.06 6.58
CA LEU A 59 -8.58 -1.53 5.96
C LEU A 59 -9.69 -2.59 5.94
N ARG A 60 -9.37 -3.83 5.54
CA ARG A 60 -10.33 -4.95 5.59
C ARG A 60 -10.84 -5.22 7.01
N ARG A 61 -9.96 -5.20 8.03
CA ARG A 61 -10.35 -5.40 9.44
C ARG A 61 -11.29 -4.31 9.94
N GLN A 62 -11.16 -3.07 9.44
CA GLN A 62 -12.03 -1.94 9.77
C GLN A 62 -13.36 -1.96 8.99
N GLY A 63 -13.62 -2.98 8.17
CA GLY A 63 -14.82 -3.08 7.35
C GLY A 63 -14.77 -2.25 6.06
N ILE A 64 -13.62 -1.66 5.74
CA ILE A 64 -13.37 -0.99 4.47
C ILE A 64 -12.99 -2.08 3.47
N ASN A 65 -13.96 -2.47 2.65
CA ASN A 65 -13.79 -3.55 1.69
C ASN A 65 -13.21 -3.00 0.37
N ILE A 66 -11.88 -3.02 0.25
CA ILE A 66 -11.08 -2.47 -0.86
C ILE A 66 -11.60 -2.92 -2.25
N GLU A 67 -12.11 -4.14 -2.38
CA GLU A 67 -12.63 -4.68 -3.65
C GLU A 67 -13.96 -4.03 -4.09
N ASN A 68 -14.75 -3.49 -3.17
CA ASN A 68 -16.06 -2.93 -3.49
C ASN A 68 -15.96 -1.50 -4.04
N ASP A 69 -14.96 -0.71 -3.62
CA ASP A 69 -14.80 0.67 -4.08
C ASP A 69 -14.17 0.73 -5.49
N LEU A 70 -13.22 -0.17 -5.80
CA LEU A 70 -12.64 -0.32 -7.15
C LEU A 70 -13.67 -0.74 -8.22
N ARG A 71 -14.76 -1.40 -7.81
CA ARG A 71 -15.86 -1.78 -8.72
C ARG A 71 -16.85 -0.64 -8.96
N LYS A 72 -16.98 0.31 -8.04
CA LYS A 72 -17.87 1.47 -8.19
C LYS A 72 -17.29 2.51 -9.15
N GLU A 73 -15.98 2.74 -9.13
CA GLU A 73 -15.35 3.72 -10.03
C GLU A 73 -15.25 3.26 -11.50
N LYS A 74 -15.41 1.96 -11.78
CA LYS A 74 -15.41 1.42 -13.15
C LYS A 74 -16.81 1.27 -13.76
N GLY A 75 -17.84 1.71 -13.07
CA GLY A 75 -19.23 1.61 -13.49
C GLY A 75 -19.96 2.94 -13.35
N ASP A 76 -19.56 3.92 -14.16
CA ASP A 76 -20.37 5.04 -14.65
C ASP A 76 -19.90 5.41 -16.08
#